data_AF-A0A9D7WC61-F1
#
_entry.id   AF-A0A9D7WC61-F1
#
_cell.length_a   1.000
_cell.length_b   1.000
_cell.length_c   1.000
_cell.angle_alpha   90.00
_cell.angle_beta   90.00
_cell.angle_gamma   90.00
#
_symmetry.space_group_name_H-M   'P 1'
#
loop_
_entity.id
_entity.type
_entity.pdbx_description
1 polymer ?
#
loop_
_entity_poly.entity_id
_entity_poly.type
_entity_poly.pdbx_seq_one_letter_code
_entity_poly.pdbx_strand_id
1 'polypeptide(L)'
;MATTITVVEDVTQVSVSAVNPVASFDASGLAFTPHGTITGTNIQDALAQLADQYFRSNDVPDPSTLNLEEGDFFYDLNDNQLKVYRETSTNVFQFVPLAQATGDMETVDAGSF
;
A
#
# COMPACT_ATOMS: atom_id res chain seq x y z
N MET A 1 -34.73 -2.87 78.92
CA MET A 1 -34.54 -3.66 77.69
C MET A 1 -34.21 -2.67 76.59
N ALA A 2 -33.07 -2.83 75.92
CA ALA A 2 -32.69 -1.95 74.81
C ALA A 2 -33.18 -2.56 73.50
N THR A 3 -33.86 -1.76 72.68
CA THR A 3 -34.25 -2.16 71.33
C THR A 3 -33.13 -1.78 70.38
N THR A 4 -32.54 -2.76 69.72
CA THR A 4 -31.52 -2.54 68.69
C THR A 4 -32.21 -2.37 67.34
N ILE A 5 -31.95 -1.27 66.64
CA ILE A 5 -32.38 -1.08 65.26
C ILE A 5 -31.17 -1.34 64.37
N THR A 6 -31.31 -2.29 63.45
CA THR A 6 -30.28 -2.60 62.45
C THR A 6 -30.63 -1.91 61.15
N VAL A 7 -29.74 -1.04 60.67
CA VAL A 7 -29.83 -0.44 59.34
C VAL A 7 -29.04 -1.32 58.38
N VAL A 8 -29.69 -1.81 57.33
CA VAL A 8 -29.05 -2.54 56.24
C VAL A 8 -29.01 -1.61 55.04
N GLU A 9 -27.82 -1.31 54.54
CA GLU A 9 -27.66 -0.50 53.33
C GLU A 9 -28.01 -1.33 52.09
N ASP A 10 -28.77 -0.74 51.17
CA ASP A 10 -29.01 -1.31 49.85
C ASP A 10 -27.99 -0.72 48.87
N VAL A 11 -26.93 -1.48 48.60
CA VAL A 11 -25.84 -1.05 47.70
C VAL A 11 -26.14 -1.58 46.31
N THR A 12 -26.66 -0.71 45.44
CA THR A 12 -26.77 -1.03 44.01
C THR A 12 -25.41 -0.84 43.34
N GLN A 13 -24.79 -1.93 42.90
CA GLN A 13 -23.60 -1.84 42.05
C GLN A 13 -24.02 -1.50 40.61
N VAL A 14 -23.66 -0.30 40.16
CA VAL A 14 -23.80 0.10 38.76
C VAL A 14 -22.46 -0.14 38.06
N SER A 15 -22.41 -1.10 37.16
CA SER A 15 -21.27 -1.28 36.26
C SER A 15 -21.51 -0.48 34.98
N VAL A 16 -20.59 0.43 34.66
CA VAL A 16 -20.54 1.08 33.35
C VAL A 16 -19.55 0.30 32.50
N SER A 17 -20.04 -0.41 31.50
CA SER A 17 -19.19 -0.96 30.46
C SER A 17 -18.87 0.16 29.48
N ALA A 18 -17.67 0.74 29.57
CA ALA A 18 -17.17 1.60 28.52
C ALA A 18 -16.89 0.69 27.30
N VAL A 19 -17.76 0.73 26.29
CA VAL A 19 -17.39 0.22 24.97
C VAL A 19 -16.21 1.08 24.52
N ASN A 20 -15.07 0.46 24.22
CA ASN A 20 -13.93 1.19 23.67
C ASN A 20 -14.42 2.04 22.49
N PRO A 21 -14.07 3.34 22.45
CA PRO A 21 -14.48 4.24 21.37
C PRO A 21 -14.06 3.61 20.05
N VAL A 22 -14.95 3.65 19.04
CA VAL A 22 -14.78 3.16 17.65
C VAL A 22 -13.33 2.76 17.41
N ALA A 23 -13.05 1.46 17.41
CA ALA A 23 -11.70 0.98 17.13
C ALA A 23 -11.29 1.58 15.78
N SER A 24 -10.42 2.60 15.85
CA SER A 24 -9.74 3.13 14.68
C SER A 24 -8.78 2.03 14.29
N PHE A 25 -9.25 1.13 13.42
CA PHE A 25 -8.39 0.13 12.83
C PHE A 25 -7.58 0.84 11.77
N ASP A 26 -6.36 1.25 12.12
CA ASP A 26 -5.39 1.66 11.13
C ASP A 26 -5.17 0.48 10.17
N ALA A 27 -4.93 0.77 8.88
CA ALA A 27 -4.73 -0.28 7.87
C ALA A 27 -3.57 -1.22 8.22
N SER A 28 -2.59 -0.74 9.00
CA SER A 28 -1.47 -1.53 9.53
C SER A 28 -1.89 -2.56 10.58
N GLY A 29 -3.03 -2.35 11.26
CA GLY A 29 -3.59 -3.26 12.28
C GLY A 29 -4.56 -4.30 11.72
N LEU A 30 -4.94 -4.20 10.45
CA LEU A 30 -5.84 -5.15 9.79
C LEU A 30 -5.04 -6.23 9.09
N ALA A 31 -5.11 -7.46 9.62
CA ALA A 31 -4.47 -8.62 9.03
C ALA A 31 -5.00 -8.91 7.63
N PHE A 32 -4.10 -9.28 6.73
CA PHE A 32 -4.36 -9.64 5.35
C PHE A 32 -3.67 -10.98 5.04
N THR A 33 -4.32 -11.86 4.28
CA THR A 33 -3.69 -13.10 3.79
C THR A 33 -3.07 -12.82 2.42
N PRO A 34 -1.74 -12.87 2.28
CA PRO A 34 -1.05 -12.56 1.03
C PRO A 34 -1.49 -13.43 -0.15
N HIS A 35 -1.41 -12.88 -1.37
CA HIS A 35 -1.72 -13.61 -2.60
C HIS A 35 -0.95 -13.04 -3.81
N GLY A 36 -0.51 -13.93 -4.71
CA GLY A 36 0.21 -13.54 -5.92
C GLY A 36 1.55 -12.87 -5.61
N THR A 37 1.76 -11.67 -6.14
CA THR A 37 2.96 -10.84 -5.90
C THR A 37 2.88 -10.05 -4.59
N ILE A 38 1.71 -9.95 -3.97
CA ILE A 38 1.54 -9.24 -2.70
C ILE A 38 2.01 -10.16 -1.56
N THR A 39 3.01 -9.72 -0.82
CA THR A 39 3.60 -10.41 0.34
C THR A 39 3.27 -9.75 1.68
N GLY A 40 2.76 -8.50 1.67
CA GLY A 40 2.34 -7.77 2.87
C GLY A 40 1.29 -8.54 3.67
N THR A 41 1.44 -8.58 4.99
CA THR A 41 0.55 -9.37 5.89
C THR A 41 -0.52 -8.51 6.57
N ASN A 42 -0.55 -7.23 6.25
CA ASN A 42 -1.60 -6.29 6.62
C ASN A 42 -2.02 -5.46 5.40
N ILE A 43 -3.15 -4.77 5.53
CA ILE A 43 -3.74 -4.00 4.43
C ILE A 43 -2.83 -2.83 4.00
N GLN A 44 -2.14 -2.19 4.93
CA GLN A 44 -1.24 -1.06 4.61
C GLN A 44 -0.10 -1.50 3.70
N ASP A 45 0.59 -2.59 4.05
CA ASP A 45 1.72 -3.11 3.28
C ASP A 45 1.26 -3.65 1.93
N ALA A 46 0.11 -4.32 1.89
CA ALA A 46 -0.48 -4.82 0.65
C ALA A 46 -0.80 -3.70 -0.34
N LEU A 47 -1.36 -2.59 0.15
CA LEU A 47 -1.66 -1.42 -0.68
C LEU A 47 -0.39 -0.69 -1.13
N ALA A 48 0.64 -0.61 -0.27
CA ALA A 48 1.93 -0.04 -0.64
C ALA A 48 2.57 -0.84 -1.77
N GLN A 49 2.59 -2.17 -1.65
CA GLN A 49 3.10 -3.05 -2.71
C GLN A 49 2.34 -2.89 -4.02
N LEU A 50 1.00 -2.78 -3.98
CA LEU A 50 0.21 -2.54 -5.19
C LEU A 50 0.50 -1.16 -5.82
N ALA A 51 0.72 -0.14 -5.00
CA ALA A 51 1.08 1.19 -5.47
C ALA A 51 2.47 1.21 -6.12
N ASP A 52 3.38 0.39 -5.61
CA ASP A 52 4.76 0.27 -6.09
C ASP A 52 4.90 -0.61 -7.35
N GLN A 53 3.81 -1.03 -8.00
CA GLN A 53 3.86 -1.79 -9.27
C GLN A 53 3.76 -0.92 -10.53
N TYR A 54 3.18 0.28 -10.40
CA TYR A 54 2.90 1.15 -11.55
C TYR A 54 3.16 2.62 -11.23
N PHE A 55 4.22 3.14 -11.82
CA PHE A 55 4.70 4.51 -11.61
C PHE A 55 4.30 5.43 -12.76
N ARG A 56 4.00 6.69 -12.43
CA ARG A 56 3.69 7.76 -13.38
C ARG A 56 4.32 9.06 -12.89
N SER A 57 5.28 9.59 -13.61
CA SER A 57 6.02 10.81 -13.24
C SER A 57 6.78 11.37 -14.44
N ASN A 58 7.31 12.58 -14.29
CA ASN A 58 8.25 13.20 -15.23
C ASN A 58 9.66 12.60 -15.08
N ASP A 59 10.03 12.24 -13.85
CA ASP A 59 11.36 11.72 -13.53
C ASP A 59 11.31 10.21 -13.32
N VAL A 60 12.37 9.53 -13.73
CA VAL A 60 12.53 8.08 -13.55
C VAL A 60 12.51 7.76 -12.04
N PRO A 61 11.69 6.79 -11.59
CA PRO A 61 11.67 6.35 -10.20
C PRO A 61 13.05 5.90 -9.72
N ASP A 62 13.48 6.38 -8.54
CA ASP A 62 14.78 6.04 -7.98
C ASP A 62 14.71 4.68 -7.22
N PRO A 63 15.46 3.65 -7.67
CA PRO A 63 15.49 2.33 -7.03
C PRO A 63 16.01 2.34 -5.58
N SER A 64 16.66 3.42 -5.14
CA SER A 64 17.15 3.54 -3.76
C SER A 64 16.08 4.03 -2.78
N THR A 65 14.98 4.61 -3.28
CA THR A 65 13.92 5.21 -2.46
C THR A 65 12.57 4.52 -2.59
N LEU A 66 12.36 3.78 -3.68
CA LEU A 66 11.13 3.05 -3.97
C LEU A 66 11.42 1.55 -4.01
N ASN A 67 10.44 0.73 -3.64
CA ASN A 67 10.55 -0.72 -3.72
C ASN A 67 10.36 -1.20 -5.17
N LEU A 68 11.34 -0.91 -6.02
CA LEU A 68 11.30 -1.34 -7.42
C LEU A 68 11.63 -2.83 -7.53
N GLU A 69 10.72 -3.58 -8.15
CA GLU A 69 10.86 -4.99 -8.47
C GLU A 69 10.89 -5.20 -9.99
N GLU A 70 11.55 -6.27 -10.42
CA GLU A 70 11.60 -6.60 -11.84
C GLU A 70 10.19 -6.86 -12.39
N GLY A 71 9.86 -6.18 -13.48
CA GLY A 71 8.53 -6.20 -14.10
C GLY A 71 7.70 -4.96 -13.79
N ASP A 72 8.14 -4.09 -12.88
CA ASP A 72 7.43 -2.84 -12.60
C ASP A 72 7.36 -1.94 -13.82
N PHE A 73 6.20 -1.30 -14.00
CA PHE A 73 5.95 -0.44 -15.12
C PHE A 73 6.07 1.03 -14.72
N PHE A 74 6.62 1.83 -15.62
CA PHE A 74 6.72 3.26 -15.46
C PHE A 74 6.27 3.95 -16.74
N TYR A 75 5.34 4.89 -16.62
CA TYR A 75 5.00 5.80 -17.71
C TYR A 75 5.67 7.15 -17.48
N ASP A 76 6.59 7.47 -18.38
CA ASP A 76 7.37 8.70 -18.41
C ASP A 76 6.58 9.80 -19.12
N LEU A 77 6.18 10.83 -18.37
CA LEU A 77 5.38 11.94 -18.85
C LEU A 77 6.20 12.97 -19.66
N ASN A 78 7.53 12.99 -19.51
CA ASN A 78 8.38 13.88 -20.31
C ASN A 78 8.58 13.32 -21.71
N ASP A 79 8.84 12.02 -21.80
CA ASP A 79 9.16 11.36 -23.07
C ASP A 79 7.94 10.69 -23.73
N ASN A 80 6.78 10.65 -23.05
CA ASN A 80 5.60 9.87 -23.45
C ASN A 80 5.92 8.39 -23.72
N GLN A 81 6.69 7.78 -22.82
CA GLN A 81 7.21 6.42 -22.97
C GLN A 81 6.70 5.49 -21.87
N LEU A 82 6.25 4.30 -22.27
CA LEU A 82 6.04 3.19 -21.36
C LEU A 82 7.35 2.40 -21.22
N LYS A 83 7.85 2.28 -19.99
CA LYS A 83 9.10 1.60 -19.64
C LYS A 83 8.80 0.45 -18.67
N VAL A 84 9.65 -0.58 -18.67
CA VAL A 84 9.63 -1.69 -17.70
C VAL A 84 10.95 -1.78 -16.96
N TYR A 85 10.91 -1.98 -15.64
CA TYR A 85 12.10 -2.21 -14.83
C TYR A 85 12.57 -3.64 -15.01
N ARG A 86 13.77 -3.85 -15.57
CA ARG A 86 14.31 -5.19 -15.82
C ARG A 86 15.82 -5.25 -15.75
N GLU A 87 16.34 -6.46 -15.63
CA GLU A 87 17.78 -6.69 -15.71
C GLU A 87 18.30 -6.44 -17.13
N THR A 88 19.35 -5.63 -17.26
CA THR A 88 20.00 -5.34 -18.55
C THR A 88 21.42 -5.86 -18.64
N SER A 89 22.04 -6.12 -17.49
CA SER A 89 23.27 -6.88 -17.33
C SER A 89 23.33 -7.44 -15.92
N THR A 90 24.24 -8.36 -15.62
CA THR A 90 24.26 -9.11 -14.35
C THR A 90 24.19 -8.19 -13.13
N ASN A 91 23.09 -8.29 -12.38
CA ASN A 91 22.70 -7.47 -11.23
C ASN A 91 22.54 -5.97 -11.50
N VAL A 92 22.29 -5.57 -12.75
CA VAL A 92 22.04 -4.18 -13.15
C VAL A 92 20.63 -4.06 -13.70
N PHE A 93 19.77 -3.44 -12.91
CA PHE A 93 18.37 -3.21 -13.22
C PHE A 93 18.15 -1.75 -13.59
N GLN A 94 17.34 -1.52 -14.62
CA GLN A 94 16.96 -0.19 -15.06
C GLN A 94 15.65 -0.22 -15.83
N PHE A 95 15.00 0.94 -15.94
CA PHE A 95 13.83 1.11 -16.79
C PHE A 95 14.21 1.11 -18.26
N VAL A 96 13.66 0.16 -19.01
CA VAL A 96 13.87 0.01 -20.45
C VAL A 96 12.58 0.37 -21.18
N PRO A 97 12.62 1.26 -22.19
CA PRO A 97 11.44 1.59 -23.00
C PRO A 97 10.88 0.35 -23.72
N LEU A 98 9.56 0.18 -23.64
CA LEU A 98 8.78 -0.83 -24.37
C LEU A 98 7.96 -0.24 -25.50
N ALA A 99 7.40 0.95 -25.27
CA ALA A 99 6.60 1.66 -26.25
C ALA A 99 6.86 3.16 -26.11
N GLN A 100 6.98 3.84 -27.25
CA GLN A 100 7.07 5.29 -27.31
C GLN A 100 5.97 5.81 -28.22
N ALA A 101 5.39 6.94 -27.83
CA ALA A 101 4.42 7.62 -28.65
C ALA A 101 5.12 8.70 -29.49
N THR A 102 4.65 8.93 -30.72
CA THR A 102 5.10 10.04 -31.56
C THR A 102 3.95 11.01 -31.78
N GLY A 103 4.24 12.31 -31.95
CA GLY A 103 3.21 13.33 -32.17
C GLY A 103 2.27 13.49 -30.97
N ASP A 104 0.95 13.40 -31.22
CA ASP A 104 -0.12 13.60 -30.21
C ASP A 104 -0.47 12.32 -29.41
N MET A 105 0.38 11.28 -29.48
CA MET A 105 0.27 9.96 -28.83
C MET A 105 -0.69 8.94 -29.46
N GLU A 106 -1.14 9.13 -30.70
CA GLU A 106 -2.05 8.22 -31.40
C GLU A 106 -1.32 7.09 -32.13
N THR A 107 0.00 7.22 -32.32
CA THR A 107 0.83 6.23 -33.02
C THR A 107 1.91 5.69 -32.09
N VAL A 108 1.86 4.38 -31.84
CA VAL A 108 2.92 3.64 -31.16
C VAL A 108 4.05 3.40 -32.15
N ASP A 109 5.24 3.89 -31.83
CA ASP A 109 6.46 3.53 -32.53
C ASP A 109 7.08 2.32 -31.79
N ALA A 110 6.93 1.14 -32.38
CA ALA A 110 7.44 -0.12 -31.84
C ALA A 110 8.91 -0.38 -32.25
N GLY A 111 9.57 0.58 -32.89
CA GLY A 111 10.89 0.39 -33.48
C GLY A 111 10.87 -0.54 -34.69
N SER A 112 11.95 -0.51 -35.48
CA SER A 112 12.22 -1.54 -36.49
C SER A 112 12.81 -2.74 -35.77
N PHE A 113 12.10 -3.86 -35.76
CA PHE A 113 12.61 -5.15 -35.28
C PHE A 113 13.78 -5.68 -36.13
#